data_AF-A0A0F0CKX0-F1
#
_entry.id   AF-A0A0F0CKX0-F1
#
_cell.length_a   1.000
_cell.length_b   1.000
_cell.length_c   1.000
_cell.angle_alpha   90.00
_cell.angle_beta   90.00
_cell.angle_gamma   90.00
#
_symmetry.space_group_name_H-M   'P 1'
#
loop_
_entity.id
_entity.type
_entity.pdbx_description
1 polymer ?
#
loop_
_entity_poly.entity_id
_entity_poly.type
_entity_poly.pdbx_seq_one_letter_code
_entity_poly.pdbx_strand_id
1 'polypeptide(L)'
;MVWKKITIVYSICLFACAVIIFMPGASELKRLQNENRDIVVRVKMLEEENEALKEEITKLEKDPSYIEQKAREKLGILKKNEFIYKKSNVKNN
;
A
#
# COMPACT_ATOMS: atom_id res chain seq x y z
N MET A 1 19.83 -39.46 47.91
CA MET A 1 20.24 -38.09 47.52
C MET A 1 20.10 -37.82 46.02
N VAL A 2 20.33 -38.82 45.15
CA VAL A 2 20.29 -38.69 43.67
C VAL A 2 18.89 -38.37 43.12
N TRP A 3 17.84 -38.97 43.69
CA TRP A 3 16.47 -38.82 43.21
C TRP A 3 15.90 -37.40 43.38
N LYS A 4 16.26 -36.72 44.48
CA LYS A 4 15.88 -35.31 44.71
C LYS A 4 16.54 -34.36 43.71
N LYS A 5 17.73 -34.68 43.21
CA LYS A 5 18.41 -33.86 42.19
C LYS A 5 17.76 -34.02 40.81
N ILE A 6 17.32 -35.24 40.48
CA ILE A 6 16.64 -35.53 39.21
C ILE A 6 15.28 -34.81 39.13
N THR A 7 14.50 -34.78 40.22
CA THR A 7 13.21 -34.06 40.24
C THR A 7 13.38 -32.55 40.09
N ILE A 8 14.45 -31.97 40.63
CA ILE A 8 14.76 -30.54 40.50
C ILE A 8 15.16 -30.21 39.05
N VAL A 9 15.99 -31.04 38.42
CA VAL A 9 16.37 -30.85 37.01
C VAL A 9 15.15 -30.96 36.09
N TYR A 10 14.25 -31.92 36.35
CA TYR A 10 13.01 -32.03 35.61
C TYR A 10 12.09 -30.82 35.77
N SER A 11 11.96 -30.27 36.99
CA SER A 11 11.11 -29.08 37.19
C SER A 11 11.70 -27.84 36.52
N ILE A 12 13.03 -27.69 36.53
CA ILE A 12 13.73 -26.60 35.84
C ILE A 12 13.58 -26.73 34.33
N CYS A 13 13.74 -27.92 33.77
CA CYS A 13 13.50 -28.18 32.34
C CYS A 13 12.04 -27.89 31.94
N LEU A 14 11.07 -28.33 32.74
CA LEU A 14 9.66 -28.07 32.48
C LEU A 14 9.34 -26.57 32.50
N PHE A 15 9.90 -25.85 33.47
CA PHE A 15 9.72 -24.41 33.58
C PHE A 15 10.38 -23.66 32.41
N ALA A 16 11.57 -24.07 31.99
CA ALA A 16 12.25 -23.50 30.82
C ALA A 16 11.44 -23.73 29.52
N CYS A 17 10.90 -24.93 29.32
CA CYS A 17 10.03 -25.22 28.18
C CYS A 17 8.76 -24.36 28.18
N ALA A 18 8.14 -24.17 29.35
CA ALA A 18 6.95 -23.31 29.48
C ALA A 18 7.26 -21.85 29.10
N VAL A 19 8.41 -21.32 29.53
CA VAL A 19 8.84 -19.94 29.19
C VAL A 19 9.08 -19.77 27.69
N ILE A 20 9.70 -20.76 27.03
CA ILE A 20 9.97 -20.71 25.58
C ILE A 20 8.67 -20.72 24.76
N ILE A 21 7.65 -21.48 25.19
CA ILE A 21 6.36 -21.54 24.50
C ILE A 21 5.57 -20.24 24.70
N PHE A 22 5.68 -19.60 25.87
CA PHE A 22 4.86 -18.43 26.21
C PHE A 22 5.43 -17.09 25.70
N MET A 23 6.75 -17.02 25.49
CA MET A 23 7.45 -15.79 25.06
C MET A 23 7.13 -15.29 23.63
N PRO A 24 6.97 -16.13 22.58
CA PRO A 24 6.73 -15.64 21.22
C PRO A 24 5.31 -15.09 20.98
N GLY A 25 4.34 -15.39 21.86
CA GLY A 25 2.96 -14.92 21.69
C GLY A 25 2.81 -13.40 21.79
N ALA A 26 3.69 -12.72 22.53
CA ALA A 26 3.61 -11.28 22.76
C ALA A 26 4.23 -10.43 21.63
N SER A 27 5.17 -10.99 20.85
CA SER A 27 5.79 -10.27 19.72
C SER A 27 4.89 -10.24 18.49
N GLU A 28 4.17 -11.33 18.24
CA GLU A 28 3.25 -11.44 17.09
C GLU A 28 2.11 -10.43 17.22
N LEU A 29 1.53 -10.30 18.43
CA LEU A 29 0.46 -9.33 18.70
C LEU A 29 0.88 -7.89 18.49
N LYS A 30 2.12 -7.52 18.87
CA LYS A 30 2.65 -6.17 18.62
C LYS A 30 2.86 -5.91 17.13
N ARG A 31 3.32 -6.91 16.37
CA ARG A 31 3.48 -6.79 14.92
C ARG A 31 2.14 -6.59 14.22
N LEU A 32 1.14 -7.41 14.53
CA LEU A 32 -0.21 -7.27 13.98
C LEU A 32 -0.87 -5.92 14.35
N GLN A 33 -0.63 -5.40 15.54
CA GLN A 33 -1.15 -4.08 15.94
C GLN A 33 -0.51 -2.94 15.14
N ASN A 34 0.79 -3.03 14.85
CA ASN A 34 1.48 -2.02 14.03
C ASN A 34 1.01 -2.09 12.57
N GLU A 35 0.91 -3.29 11.99
CA GLU A 35 0.40 -3.45 10.62
C GLU A 35 -1.03 -2.92 10.48
N ASN A 36 -1.92 -3.22 11.43
CA ASN A 36 -3.27 -2.65 11.43
C ASN A 36 -3.26 -1.12 11.49
N ARG A 37 -2.39 -0.53 12.31
CA ARG A 37 -2.30 0.93 12.43
C ARG A 37 -1.86 1.57 11.11
N ASP A 38 -0.85 0.99 10.47
CA ASP A 38 -0.31 1.50 9.20
C ASP A 38 -1.34 1.37 8.07
N ILE A 39 -2.08 0.27 8.03
CA ILE A 39 -3.17 0.06 7.06
C ILE A 39 -4.27 1.10 7.27
N VAL A 40 -4.70 1.34 8.51
CA VAL A 40 -5.75 2.34 8.81
C VAL A 40 -5.33 3.74 8.41
N VAL A 41 -4.08 4.13 8.70
CA VAL A 41 -3.54 5.44 8.27
C VAL A 41 -3.54 5.55 6.76
N ARG A 42 -3.11 4.49 6.06
CA ARG A 42 -3.04 4.48 4.60
C ARG A 42 -4.42 4.54 3.94
N VAL A 43 -5.40 3.82 4.49
CA VAL A 43 -6.80 3.89 4.03
C VAL A 43 -7.31 5.32 4.14
N LYS A 44 -7.09 5.96 5.30
CA LYS A 44 -7.55 7.32 5.53
C LYS A 44 -6.91 8.34 4.58
N MET A 45 -5.59 8.22 4.35
CA MET A 45 -4.89 9.05 3.37
C MET A 45 -5.42 8.86 1.94
N LEU A 46 -5.69 7.62 1.54
CA LEU A 46 -6.24 7.32 0.21
C LEU A 46 -7.67 7.80 0.06
N GLU A 47 -8.48 7.76 1.13
CA GLU A 47 -9.84 8.31 1.12
C GLU A 47 -9.81 9.83 0.94
N GLU A 48 -8.95 10.54 1.69
CA GLU A 48 -8.76 11.99 1.56
C GLU A 48 -8.26 12.37 0.14
N GLU A 49 -7.31 11.61 -0.43
CA GLU A 49 -6.83 11.83 -1.80
C GLU A 49 -7.93 11.58 -2.84
N ASN A 50 -8.74 10.55 -2.64
CA ASN A 50 -9.84 10.21 -3.55
C ASN A 50 -10.95 11.26 -3.51
N GLU A 51 -11.28 11.81 -2.33
CA GLU A 51 -12.20 12.94 -2.20
C GLU A 51 -11.65 14.19 -2.89
N ALA A 52 -10.37 14.53 -2.67
CA ALA A 52 -9.73 15.67 -3.32
C ALA A 52 -9.73 15.53 -4.86
N LEU A 53 -9.42 14.34 -5.38
CA LEU A 53 -9.46 14.05 -6.82
C LEU A 53 -10.88 14.13 -7.38
N LYS A 54 -11.90 13.64 -6.66
CA LYS A 54 -13.31 13.77 -7.07
C LYS A 54 -13.75 15.23 -7.10
N GLU A 55 -13.32 16.04 -6.14
CA GLU A 55 -13.57 17.47 -6.19
C GLU A 55 -12.88 18.13 -7.39
N GLU A 56 -11.65 17.72 -7.73
CA GLU A 56 -10.97 18.22 -8.93
C GLU A 56 -11.73 17.81 -10.19
N ILE A 57 -12.16 16.54 -10.30
CA ILE A 57 -12.95 16.04 -11.43
C ILE A 57 -14.26 16.82 -11.56
N THR A 58 -15.01 17.02 -10.47
CA THR A 58 -16.29 17.74 -10.53
C THR A 58 -16.13 19.23 -10.87
N LYS A 59 -15.02 19.86 -10.46
CA LYS A 59 -14.64 21.22 -10.89
C LYS A 59 -14.25 21.25 -12.37
N LEU A 60 -13.59 20.21 -12.88
CA LEU A 60 -13.22 20.08 -14.28
C LEU A 60 -14.44 19.80 -15.18
N GLU A 61 -15.39 18.96 -14.74
CA GLU A 61 -16.56 18.54 -15.51
C GLU A 61 -17.60 19.65 -15.71
N LYS A 62 -17.63 20.65 -14.83
CA LYS A 62 -18.54 21.81 -14.97
C LYS A 62 -18.21 22.71 -16.17
N ASP A 63 -17.07 22.55 -16.83
CA ASP A 63 -16.72 23.30 -18.04
C ASP A 63 -16.19 22.36 -19.15
N PRO A 64 -17.07 21.86 -20.04
CA PRO A 64 -16.73 20.88 -21.08
C PRO A 64 -15.60 21.34 -22.02
N SER A 65 -15.45 22.66 -22.19
CA SER A 65 -14.41 23.26 -23.03
C SER A 65 -13.00 23.10 -22.41
N TYR A 66 -12.91 23.11 -21.08
CA TYR A 66 -11.65 23.03 -20.34
C TYR A 66 -11.10 21.59 -20.26
N ILE A 67 -11.99 20.58 -20.20
CA ILE A 67 -11.61 19.17 -20.27
C ILE A 67 -11.01 18.82 -21.63
N GLU A 68 -11.60 19.30 -22.74
CA GLU A 68 -11.10 19.01 -24.09
C GLU A 68 -9.67 19.55 -24.28
N GLN A 69 -9.38 20.74 -23.73
CA GLN A 69 -8.05 21.36 -23.77
C GLN A 69 -7.02 20.57 -22.95
N LYS A 70 -7.35 20.25 -21.68
CA LYS A 70 -6.42 19.54 -20.78
C LYS A 70 -6.18 18.08 -21.22
N ALA A 71 -7.17 17.42 -21.81
CA ALA A 71 -7.03 16.08 -22.39
C ALA A 71 -6.16 16.07 -23.66
N ARG A 72 -6.26 17.12 -24.50
CA ARG A 72 -5.40 17.30 -25.68
C ARG A 72 -3.93 17.46 -25.30
N GLU A 73 -3.65 18.18 -24.21
CA GLU A 73 -2.28 18.40 -23.71
C GLU A 73 -1.70 17.19 -22.97
N LYS A 74 -2.48 16.54 -22.09
CA LYS A 74 -1.95 15.45 -21.24
C LYS A 74 -2.00 14.06 -21.88
N LEU A 75 -3.00 13.79 -22.71
CA LEU A 75 -3.25 12.45 -23.25
C LEU A 75 -3.00 12.36 -24.76
N GLY A 76 -2.75 13.49 -25.44
CA GLY A 76 -2.56 13.53 -26.89
C GLY A 76 -3.77 13.00 -27.67
N ILE A 77 -4.96 12.99 -27.06
CA ILE A 77 -6.16 12.42 -27.67
C ILE A 77 -6.70 13.39 -28.71
N LEU A 78 -6.71 12.93 -29.96
CA LEU A 78 -7.28 13.62 -31.11
C LEU A 78 -8.80 13.42 -31.14
N LYS A 79 -9.53 14.39 -31.70
CA LYS A 79 -10.94 14.17 -32.04
C LYS A 79 -11.06 12.97 -32.99
N LYS A 80 -12.22 12.32 -33.01
CA LYS A 80 -12.51 11.14 -33.85
C LYS A 80 -12.19 11.32 -35.36
N ASN A 81 -12.00 12.58 -35.80
CA ASN A 81 -11.71 12.98 -37.18
C ASN A 81 -10.34 13.68 -37.38
N GLU A 82 -9.38 13.58 -36.46
CA GLU A 82 -8.03 14.16 -36.63
C GLU A 82 -6.95 13.05 -36.70
N PHE A 83 -6.02 13.15 -37.66
CA PHE A 83 -4.93 12.20 -37.87
C PHE A 83 -3.56 12.87 -37.62
N ILE A 84 -2.69 12.24 -36.83
CA ILE A 84 -1.29 12.69 -36.66
C ILE A 84 -0.49 12.31 -37.92
N TYR A 85 -0.05 13.31 -38.68
CA TYR A 85 0.91 13.12 -39.77
C TYR A 85 2.34 13.21 -39.20
N LYS A 86 2.93 12.07 -38.81
CA LYS A 86 4.34 12.02 -38.42
C LYS A 86 5.19 12.02 -39.69
N LYS A 87 5.80 13.16 -40.04
CA LYS A 87 6.79 13.26 -41.12
C LYS A 87 8.01 12.42 -40.74
N SER A 88 8.07 11.16 -41.17
CA SER A 88 9.28 10.36 -41.06
C SER A 88 10.34 11.01 -41.94
N ASN A 89 11.36 11.55 -41.28
CA ASN A 89 12.52 12.09 -41.96
C ASN A 89 13.26 10.90 -42.60
N VAL A 90 13.00 10.66 -43.89
CA VAL A 90 13.77 9.73 -44.69
C VAL A 90 15.16 10.33 -44.81
N LYS A 91 16.07 9.87 -43.94
CA LYS A 91 17.51 10.10 -44.10
C LYS A 91 17.92 9.51 -45.44
N ASN A 92 18.11 10.39 -46.42
CA ASN A 92 18.84 10.05 -47.64
C ASN A 92 20.33 10.09 -47.29
N ASN A 93 20.99 8.95 -47.49
CA ASN A 93 22.43 8.79 -47.41
C ASN A 93 23.03 9.22 -48.75
#